data_AF-A0A3D9KK48-F1
#
_entry.id   AF-A0A3D9KK48-F1
#
_cell.length_a   1.000
_cell.length_b   1.000
_cell.length_c   1.000
_cell.angle_alpha   90.00
_cell.angle_beta   90.00
_cell.angle_gamma   90.00
#
_symmetry.space_group_name_H-M   'P 1'
#
loop_
_entity.id
_entity.type
_entity.pdbx_description
1 polymer ?
#
loop_
_entity_poly.entity_id
_entity_poly.type
_entity_poly.pdbx_seq_one_letter_code
_entity_poly.pdbx_strand_id
1 'polypeptide(L)'
;MDYSQFKNTLHELFGSLLEQFKEQGEYGFNYESSKPISKIGYCTNLTPEIVDQAKVENVNLIVTHHDAWEFVYGMREICVRKLKEYDIGLLPKYSELKLLLIK
;
A
#
# COMPACT_ATOMS: atom_id res chain seq x y z
N MET A 1 -5.74 -2.18 -14.17
CA MET A 1 -5.59 -0.74 -13.91
C MET A 1 -4.10 -0.46 -13.75
N ASP A 2 -3.54 0.53 -14.43
CA ASP A 2 -2.16 0.95 -14.16
C ASP A 2 -2.09 1.93 -12.96
N TYR A 3 -0.88 2.26 -12.51
CA TYR A 3 -0.71 3.17 -11.36
C TYR A 3 -1.18 4.59 -11.63
N SER A 4 -1.10 5.08 -12.88
CA SER A 4 -1.58 6.41 -13.25
C SER A 4 -3.10 6.47 -13.14
N GLN A 5 -3.79 5.46 -13.66
CA GLN A 5 -5.23 5.29 -13.52
C GLN A 5 -5.63 5.20 -12.05
N PHE A 6 -4.92 4.39 -11.25
CA PHE A 6 -5.22 4.27 -9.82
C PHE A 6 -5.02 5.58 -9.06
N LYS A 7 -3.93 6.30 -9.32
CA LYS A 7 -3.69 7.64 -8.74
C LYS A 7 -4.78 8.63 -9.14
N ASN A 8 -5.22 8.59 -10.40
CA ASN A 8 -6.34 9.43 -10.85
C ASN A 8 -7.63 9.07 -10.11
N THR A 9 -7.94 7.78 -9.93
CA THR A 9 -9.09 7.34 -9.12
C THR A 9 -8.99 7.85 -7.68
N LEU A 10 -7.81 7.81 -7.06
CA LEU A 10 -7.61 8.39 -5.73
C LEU A 10 -7.84 9.91 -5.75
N HIS A 11 -7.33 10.63 -6.74
CA HIS A 11 -7.59 12.06 -6.88
C HIS A 11 -9.07 12.39 -7.09
N GLU A 12 -9.80 11.59 -7.86
CA GLU A 12 -11.24 11.78 -8.08
C GLU A 12 -12.05 11.52 -6.81
N LEU A 13 -11.65 10.51 -6.01
CA LEU A 13 -12.34 10.16 -4.77
C LEU A 13 -12.05 11.14 -3.62
N PHE A 14 -10.81 11.62 -3.51
CA PHE A 14 -10.33 12.39 -2.35
C PHE A 14 -10.06 13.87 -2.64
N GLY A 15 -9.86 14.25 -3.90
CA GLY A 15 -9.63 15.64 -4.30
C GLY A 15 -8.47 16.29 -3.54
N SER A 16 -8.73 17.47 -2.98
CA SER A 16 -7.74 18.24 -2.20
C SER A 16 -7.34 17.57 -0.88
N LEU A 17 -8.12 16.61 -0.38
CA LEU A 17 -7.79 15.87 0.83
C LEU A 17 -6.55 14.98 0.60
N LEU A 18 -6.40 14.44 -0.61
CA LEU A 18 -5.24 13.62 -0.97
C LEU A 18 -3.92 14.40 -0.88
N GLU A 19 -3.95 15.67 -1.29
CA GLU A 19 -2.78 16.56 -1.17
C GLU A 19 -2.47 16.89 0.28
N GLN A 20 -3.48 17.11 1.13
CA GLN A 20 -3.27 17.33 2.56
C GLN A 20 -2.61 16.11 3.23
N PHE A 21 -3.08 14.89 2.92
CA PHE A 21 -2.44 13.67 3.43
C PHE A 21 -1.01 13.52 2.94
N LYS A 22 -0.73 13.91 1.70
CA LYS A 22 0.63 13.88 1.13
C LYS A 22 1.57 14.85 1.85
N GLU A 23 1.12 16.08 2.09
CA GLU A 23 1.88 17.10 2.83
C GLU A 23 2.18 16.67 4.27
N GLN A 24 1.27 15.93 4.89
CA GLN A 24 1.43 15.39 6.24
C GLN A 24 2.27 14.10 6.30
N GLY A 25 2.71 13.57 5.14
CA GLY A 25 3.46 12.32 5.07
C GLY A 25 2.63 11.08 5.40
N GLU A 26 1.30 11.18 5.26
CA GLU A 26 0.31 10.12 5.43
C GLU A 26 -0.12 9.51 4.08
N TYR A 27 0.32 10.06 2.96
CA TYR A 27 0.06 9.49 1.63
C TYR A 27 1.34 9.39 0.79
N GLY A 28 1.57 8.24 0.20
CA GLY A 28 2.64 8.04 -0.79
C GLY A 28 2.91 6.56 -1.06
N PHE A 29 3.50 6.23 -2.20
CA PHE A 29 3.87 4.85 -2.55
C PHE A 29 5.29 4.55 -2.09
N ASN A 30 5.47 3.46 -1.34
CA ASN A 30 6.81 2.95 -0.98
C ASN A 30 7.44 2.18 -2.14
N TYR A 31 6.63 1.48 -2.92
CA TYR A 31 7.06 0.73 -4.10
C TYR A 31 5.90 0.60 -5.09
N GLU A 32 6.17 0.89 -6.34
CA GLU A 32 5.23 0.71 -7.45
C GLU A 32 5.66 -0.54 -8.23
N SER A 33 4.75 -1.52 -8.31
CA SER A 33 4.99 -2.75 -9.06
C SER A 33 5.07 -2.46 -10.56
N SER A 34 5.84 -3.27 -11.28
CA SER A 34 5.85 -3.24 -12.75
C SER A 34 4.57 -3.81 -13.38
N LYS A 35 3.75 -4.53 -12.59
CA LYS A 35 2.53 -5.18 -13.04
C LYS A 35 1.32 -4.24 -12.92
N PRO A 36 0.31 -4.42 -13.79
CA PRO A 36 -0.99 -3.79 -13.58
C PRO A 36 -1.63 -4.21 -12.25
N ILE A 37 -2.34 -3.28 -11.64
CA ILE A 37 -3.18 -3.53 -10.48
C ILE A 37 -4.45 -4.27 -10.94
N SER A 38 -4.60 -5.52 -10.52
CA SER A 38 -5.76 -6.39 -10.75
C SER A 38 -6.36 -6.95 -9.45
N LYS A 39 -5.61 -7.00 -8.35
CA LYS A 39 -6.07 -7.45 -7.03
C LYS A 39 -5.33 -6.67 -5.93
N ILE A 40 -6.10 -5.94 -5.13
CA ILE A 40 -5.61 -5.15 -4.00
C ILE A 40 -5.81 -5.95 -2.71
N GLY A 41 -4.74 -6.08 -1.92
CA GLY A 41 -4.79 -6.61 -0.56
C GLY A 41 -4.82 -5.47 0.45
N TYR A 42 -5.60 -5.62 1.53
CA TYR A 42 -5.67 -4.64 2.61
C TYR A 42 -5.23 -5.28 3.93
N CYS A 43 -4.37 -4.60 4.68
CA CYS A 43 -3.97 -5.03 6.02
C CYS A 43 -3.84 -3.83 6.96
N THR A 44 -3.95 -4.07 8.27
CA THR A 44 -3.66 -3.02 9.26
C THR A 44 -2.16 -2.88 9.50
N ASN A 45 -1.46 -4.01 9.65
CA ASN A 45 -0.02 -4.08 9.88
C ASN A 45 0.61 -4.94 8.79
N LEU A 46 1.66 -4.43 8.16
CA LEU A 46 2.39 -5.17 7.13
C LEU A 46 3.56 -5.96 7.73
N THR A 47 3.39 -7.28 7.79
CA THR A 47 4.44 -8.22 8.23
C THR A 47 4.94 -9.07 7.05
N PRO A 48 6.10 -9.74 7.17
CA PRO A 48 6.62 -10.61 6.13
C PRO A 48 5.64 -11.72 5.69
N GLU A 49 4.88 -12.26 6.65
CA GLU A 49 3.89 -13.32 6.41
C GLU A 49 2.73 -12.81 5.56
N ILE A 50 2.31 -11.55 5.75
CA ILE A 50 1.29 -10.91 4.91
C ILE A 50 1.81 -10.72 3.49
N VAL A 51 3.09 -10.39 3.31
CA VAL A 51 3.71 -10.29 1.97
C VAL A 51 3.76 -11.67 1.29
N ASP A 52 4.07 -12.72 2.03
CA ASP A 52 4.05 -14.10 1.52
C ASP A 52 2.63 -14.55 1.14
N GLN A 53 1.64 -14.25 1.98
CA GLN A 53 0.25 -14.53 1.69
C GLN A 53 -0.23 -13.77 0.44
N ALA A 54 0.13 -12.49 0.33
CA ALA A 54 -0.20 -11.66 -0.84
C ALA A 54 0.36 -12.26 -2.13
N LYS A 55 1.58 -12.83 -2.09
CA LYS A 55 2.16 -13.56 -3.22
C LYS A 55 1.36 -14.80 -3.59
N VAL A 56 0.99 -15.63 -2.62
CA VAL A 56 0.14 -16.84 -2.85
C VAL A 56 -1.21 -16.46 -3.45
N GLU A 57 -1.78 -15.35 -2.97
CA GLU A 57 -3.08 -14.83 -3.39
C GLU A 57 -3.06 -14.03 -4.70
N ASN A 58 -1.89 -13.88 -5.34
CA ASN A 58 -1.69 -13.08 -6.54
C ASN A 58 -2.13 -11.60 -6.40
N VAL A 59 -1.95 -11.03 -5.20
CA VAL A 59 -2.10 -9.59 -4.95
C VAL A 59 -0.95 -8.85 -5.62
N ASN A 60 -1.26 -7.68 -6.20
CA ASN A 60 -0.30 -6.83 -6.90
C ASN A 60 -0.13 -5.44 -6.26
N LEU A 61 -1.05 -5.05 -5.38
CA LEU A 61 -0.91 -3.86 -4.55
C LEU A 61 -1.39 -4.17 -3.12
N ILE A 62 -0.57 -3.89 -2.13
CA ILE A 62 -0.95 -3.89 -0.72
C ILE A 62 -1.20 -2.45 -0.27
N VAL A 63 -2.34 -2.23 0.37
CA VAL A 63 -2.67 -0.98 1.09
C VAL A 63 -2.62 -1.27 2.58
N THR A 64 -1.85 -0.50 3.34
CA THR A 64 -1.70 -0.71 4.78
C THR A 64 -2.01 0.55 5.60
N HIS A 65 -2.60 0.35 6.78
CA HIS A 65 -2.99 1.42 7.70
C HIS A 65 -1.76 2.14 8.28
N HIS A 66 -0.78 1.39 8.79
CA HIS A 66 0.55 1.90 9.12
C HIS A 66 1.59 0.83 8.82
N ASP A 67 2.82 1.28 8.59
CA ASP A 67 3.98 0.40 8.61
C ASP A 67 4.31 0.16 10.09
N ALA A 68 4.00 -1.02 10.63
CA ALA A 68 4.31 -1.41 12.02
C ALA A 68 5.84 -1.55 12.30
N TRP A 69 6.64 -0.99 11.40
CA TRP A 69 8.08 -1.18 11.27
C TRP A 69 8.88 -0.42 12.32
N GLU A 70 8.32 0.63 12.91
CA GLU A 70 9.00 1.34 14.02
C GLU A 70 9.04 0.52 15.32
N PHE A 71 8.21 -0.53 15.42
CA PHE A 71 8.08 -1.32 16.64
C PHE A 71 8.96 -2.57 16.66
N VAL A 72 9.47 -3.03 15.51
CA VAL A 72 10.29 -4.25 15.43
C VAL A 72 11.47 -4.06 14.50
N TYR A 73 12.67 -4.12 15.08
CA TYR A 73 13.93 -4.03 14.37
C TYR A 73 14.03 -5.07 13.24
N GLY A 74 14.40 -4.64 12.02
CA GLY A 74 14.60 -5.52 10.87
C GLY A 74 13.35 -5.87 10.07
N MET A 75 12.13 -5.57 10.58
CA MET A 75 10.89 -5.96 9.89
C MET A 75 10.72 -5.20 8.57
N ARG A 76 11.05 -3.91 8.56
CA ARG A 76 10.98 -3.06 7.36
C ARG A 76 11.81 -3.63 6.23
N GLU A 77 13.06 -3.97 6.53
CA GLU A 77 14.03 -4.43 5.56
C GLU A 77 13.57 -5.74 4.92
N ILE A 78 13.03 -6.66 5.73
CA ILE A 78 12.50 -7.93 5.25
C ILE A 78 11.25 -7.72 4.38
N CYS A 79 10.29 -6.92 4.83
CA CYS A 79 9.07 -6.63 4.07
C CYS A 79 9.40 -5.95 2.73
N VAL A 80 10.20 -4.88 2.73
CA VAL A 80 10.59 -4.16 1.51
C VAL A 80 11.35 -5.07 0.55
N ARG A 81 12.24 -5.93 1.05
CA ARG A 81 12.94 -6.91 0.20
C ARG A 81 11.97 -7.88 -0.47
N LYS A 82 11.04 -8.47 0.29
CA LYS A 82 10.04 -9.40 -0.25
C LYS A 82 9.10 -8.73 -1.26
N LEU A 83 8.63 -7.52 -0.97
CA LEU A 83 7.77 -6.76 -1.88
C LEU A 83 8.43 -6.54 -3.25
N LYS A 84 9.72 -6.20 -3.25
CA LYS A 84 10.50 -6.06 -4.50
C LYS A 84 10.73 -7.40 -5.20
N GLU A 85 11.06 -8.45 -4.44
CA GLU A 85 11.28 -9.81 -4.99
C GLU A 85 10.00 -10.37 -5.65
N TYR A 86 8.85 -10.12 -5.05
CA TYR A 86 7.56 -10.59 -5.56
C TYR A 86 6.92 -9.64 -6.57
N ASP A 87 7.50 -8.45 -6.71
CA ASP A 87 6.99 -7.35 -7.52
C ASP A 87 5.52 -7.07 -7.16
N ILE A 88 5.31 -6.71 -5.89
CA ILE A 88 4.03 -6.34 -5.28
C ILE A 88 4.15 -4.92 -4.75
N GLY A 89 3.29 -4.01 -5.21
CA GLY A 89 3.29 -2.62 -4.78
C GLY A 89 2.89 -2.44 -3.32
N LEU A 90 3.32 -1.33 -2.74
CA LEU A 90 2.96 -0.94 -1.38
C LEU A 90 2.54 0.53 -1.31
N LEU A 91 1.33 0.74 -0.79
CA LEU A 91 0.78 2.04 -0.42
C LEU A 91 0.62 2.08 1.12
N PRO A 92 1.64 2.59 1.85
CA PRO A 92 1.59 2.75 3.29
C PRO A 92 0.71 3.94 3.74
N LYS A 93 0.35 3.92 5.02
CA LYS A 93 -0.23 5.06 5.78
C LYS A 93 -1.63 5.53 5.38
N TYR A 94 -2.50 4.63 4.92
CA TYR A 94 -3.90 4.95 4.57
C TYR A 94 -4.84 5.01 5.80
N SER A 95 -4.49 5.78 6.84
CA SER A 95 -5.21 5.79 8.12
C SER A 95 -6.66 6.29 8.01
N GLU A 96 -6.86 7.43 7.35
CA GLU A 96 -8.15 8.10 7.18
C GLU A 96 -9.04 7.47 6.09
N LEU A 97 -8.43 6.70 5.18
CA LEU A 97 -9.11 6.02 4.09
C LEU A 97 -9.88 4.75 4.48
N LYS A 98 -9.64 4.26 5.70
CA LYS A 98 -10.36 3.13 6.30
C LYS A 98 -11.89 3.36 6.37
N LEU A 99 -12.32 4.62 6.39
CA LEU A 99 -13.74 5.00 6.42
C LEU A 99 -14.45 4.89 5.06
N LEU A 100 -13.71 4.77 3.94
CA LEU A 100 -14.27 4.98 2.60
C LEU A 100 -14.10 3.80 1.64
N LEU A 101 -13.16 2.88 1.89
CA LEU A 101 -12.98 1.66 1.08
C LEU A 101 -13.88 0.47 1.51
N ILE A 102 -14.68 0.63 2.57
CA ILE A 102 -15.62 -0.37 3.10
C ILE A 102 -17.09 0.11 2.98
N LYS A 103 -17.39 0.96 1.98
CA LYS A 103 -18.76 1.31 1.61
C LYS A 103 -19.11 0.70 0.26
#